data_AF-G4Q9V8-F1
#
_entry.id   AF-G4Q9V8-F1
#
_cell.length_a   1.000
_cell.length_b   1.000
_cell.length_c   1.000
_cell.angle_alpha   90.00
_cell.angle_beta   90.00
_cell.angle_gamma   90.00
#
_symmetry.space_group_name_H-M   'P 1'
#
loop_
_entity.id
_entity.type
_entity.pdbx_description
1 polymer ?
#
loop_
_entity_poly.entity_id
_entity_poly.type
_entity_poly.pdbx_seq_one_letter_code
_entity_poly.pdbx_strand_id
1 'polypeptide(L)'
;MVMKVASLAQGVSGVRREVIDCLLALINNDIIPDITEKGSVGASGDLAPLSHMTLTMIGEGSAYVDGGLLPSNEALERFGLKPIKLKIIER
;
A
#
# COMPACT_ATOMS: atom_id res chain seq x y z
N MET A 1 5.40 2.66 -5.10
CA MET A 1 5.67 2.22 -3.72
C MET A 1 7.01 2.73 -3.17
N VAL A 2 8.15 2.45 -3.80
CA VAL A 2 9.50 2.84 -3.30
C VAL A 2 9.61 4.33 -2.92
N MET A 3 9.14 5.24 -3.78
CA MET A 3 9.14 6.68 -3.46
C MET A 3 8.34 7.03 -2.20
N LYS A 4 7.24 6.31 -1.93
CA LYS A 4 6.45 6.51 -0.72
C LYS A 4 7.22 6.04 0.51
N VAL A 5 7.86 4.87 0.44
CA VAL A 5 8.73 4.36 1.52
C VAL A 5 9.81 5.38 1.85
N ALA A 6 10.54 5.89 0.84
CA ALA A 6 11.61 6.86 1.03
C ALA A 6 11.12 8.16 1.69
N SER A 7 9.94 8.64 1.28
CA SER A 7 9.30 9.83 1.85
C SER A 7 8.86 9.61 3.31
N LEU A 8 8.23 8.48 3.63
CA LEU A 8 7.79 8.16 4.99
C LEU A 8 8.96 7.90 5.95
N ALA A 9 10.04 7.30 5.44
CA ALA A 9 11.25 6.99 6.21
C ALA A 9 12.02 8.23 6.71
N GLN A 10 11.71 9.43 6.21
CA GLN A 10 12.26 10.68 6.74
C GLN A 10 11.77 11.00 8.17
N GLY A 11 10.74 10.31 8.67
CA GLY A 11 10.27 10.45 10.06
C GLY A 11 9.43 11.70 10.32
N VAL A 12 9.08 12.48 9.30
CA VAL A 12 8.32 13.74 9.43
C VAL A 12 6.81 13.59 9.17
N SER A 13 6.33 12.38 8.86
CA SER A 13 4.93 12.12 8.50
C SER A 13 4.06 11.60 9.65
N GLY A 14 4.64 11.20 10.78
CA GLY A 14 3.90 10.62 11.92
C GLY A 14 3.27 9.24 11.66
N VAL A 15 3.63 8.57 10.56
CA VAL A 15 3.12 7.23 10.26
C VAL A 15 3.78 6.19 11.19
N ARG A 16 3.02 5.15 11.52
CA ARG A 16 3.56 4.01 12.28
C ARG A 16 4.52 3.21 11.42
N ARG A 17 5.58 2.66 12.04
CA ARG A 17 6.58 1.85 11.36
C ARG A 17 5.99 0.67 10.58
N GLU A 18 4.95 0.04 11.11
CA GLU A 18 4.25 -1.08 10.44
C GLU A 18 3.74 -0.72 9.03
N VAL A 19 3.45 0.56 8.75
CA VAL A 19 3.01 1.02 7.42
C VAL A 19 4.17 0.96 6.44
N ILE A 20 5.37 1.37 6.88
CA ILE A 20 6.60 1.30 6.09
C ILE A 20 7.00 -0.15 5.88
N ASP A 21 6.95 -0.97 6.94
CA ASP A 21 7.27 -2.40 6.88
C ASP A 21 6.31 -3.15 5.93
N CYS A 22 5.02 -2.80 5.93
CA CYS A 22 4.04 -3.36 4.99
C CYS A 22 4.38 -3.00 3.54
N LEU A 23 4.68 -1.73 3.23
CA LEU A 23 5.09 -1.32 1.89
C LEU A 23 6.37 -2.04 1.43
N LEU A 24 7.35 -2.21 2.33
CA LEU A 24 8.56 -2.99 2.05
C LEU A 24 8.25 -4.46 1.79
N ALA A 25 7.31 -5.05 2.55
CA ALA A 25 6.88 -6.42 2.34
C ALA A 25 6.20 -6.62 0.97
N LEU A 26 5.35 -5.67 0.53
CA LEU A 26 4.75 -5.70 -0.81
C LEU A 26 5.84 -5.65 -1.90
N ILE A 27 6.81 -4.75 -1.76
CA ILE A 27 7.93 -4.61 -2.71
C ILE A 27 8.78 -5.89 -2.76
N ASN A 28 9.13 -6.45 -1.60
CA ASN A 28 10.02 -7.61 -1.51
C ASN A 28 9.38 -8.92 -2.00
N ASN A 29 8.04 -8.97 -2.10
CA ASN A 29 7.30 -10.16 -2.56
C ASN A 29 6.63 -9.93 -3.92
N ASP A 30 7.00 -8.87 -4.65
CA ASP A 30 6.40 -8.50 -5.95
C ASP A 30 4.85 -8.46 -5.93
N ILE A 31 4.27 -8.02 -4.80
CA ILE A 31 2.83 -7.80 -4.67
C ILE A 31 2.55 -6.38 -5.17
N ILE A 32 1.89 -6.26 -6.33
CA ILE A 32 1.70 -4.99 -7.02
C ILE A 32 0.23 -4.56 -6.89
N PRO A 33 -0.09 -3.51 -6.10
CA PRO A 33 -1.47 -3.02 -5.99
C PRO A 33 -2.07 -2.66 -7.35
N ASP A 34 -3.34 -3.01 -7.57
CA ASP A 34 -4.07 -2.62 -8.78
C ASP A 34 -4.50 -1.15 -8.70
N ILE A 35 -3.74 -0.29 -9.40
CA ILE A 35 -3.89 1.17 -9.36
C ILE A 35 -4.32 1.65 -10.75
N THR A 36 -5.47 2.33 -10.81
CA THR A 36 -5.96 2.93 -12.05
C THR A 36 -5.12 4.15 -12.46
N GLU A 37 -4.84 4.25 -13.76
CA GLU A 37 -4.05 5.36 -14.32
C GLU A 37 -4.80 6.70 -14.32
N LYS A 38 -6.14 6.65 -14.45
CA LYS A 38 -7.01 7.83 -14.54
C LYS A 38 -7.93 7.92 -13.34
N GLY A 39 -8.18 9.15 -12.88
CA GLY A 39 -9.11 9.43 -11.77
C GLY A 39 -8.59 10.41 -10.73
N SER A 40 -7.28 10.69 -10.71
CA SER A 40 -6.73 11.81 -9.94
C SER A 40 -6.77 13.10 -10.76
N VAL A 41 -7.23 14.19 -10.16
CA VAL A 41 -7.18 15.54 -10.75
C VAL A 41 -5.95 16.34 -10.31
N GLY A 42 -5.04 15.74 -9.53
CA GLY A 42 -3.79 16.36 -9.08
C GLY A 42 -3.93 17.53 -8.08
N ALA A 43 -5.13 18.08 -7.90
CA ALA A 43 -5.40 19.23 -7.04
C ALA A 43 -5.12 18.99 -5.54
N SER A 44 -5.14 17.73 -5.09
CA SER A 44 -4.76 17.31 -3.73
C SER A 44 -3.60 16.31 -3.74
N GLY A 45 -2.81 16.31 -4.82
CA GLY A 45 -1.78 15.30 -5.10
C GLY A 45 -2.34 13.99 -5.63
N ASP A 46 -1.55 12.93 -5.48
CA ASP A 46 -1.81 11.56 -5.97
C ASP A 46 -2.81 10.78 -5.10
N LEU A 47 -3.88 11.43 -4.61
CA LEU A 47 -4.77 10.84 -3.60
C LEU A 47 -5.47 9.57 -4.09
N ALA A 48 -6.01 9.58 -5.31
CA ALA A 48 -6.67 8.39 -5.89
C ALA A 48 -5.71 7.19 -6.01
N PRO A 49 -4.53 7.31 -6.66
CA PRO A 49 -3.63 6.17 -6.79
C PRO A 49 -3.00 5.73 -5.45
N LEU A 50 -2.76 6.65 -4.51
CA LEU A 50 -2.29 6.28 -3.16
C LEU A 50 -3.38 5.60 -2.32
N SER A 51 -4.65 5.95 -2.53
CA SER A 51 -5.77 5.24 -1.91
C SER A 51 -5.84 3.80 -2.40
N HIS A 52 -5.71 3.56 -3.71
CA HIS A 52 -5.65 2.20 -4.27
C HIS A 52 -4.49 1.37 -3.69
N MET A 53 -3.29 1.95 -3.59
CA MET A 53 -2.17 1.30 -2.91
C MET A 53 -2.50 0.94 -1.46
N THR A 54 -3.20 1.83 -0.75
CA THR A 54 -3.57 1.63 0.65
C THR A 54 -4.63 0.53 0.81
N LEU A 55 -5.58 0.41 -0.14
CA LEU A 55 -6.56 -0.69 -0.15
C LEU A 55 -5.86 -2.04 -0.05
N THR A 56 -4.82 -2.27 -0.87
CA THR A 56 -4.05 -3.52 -0.79
C THR A 56 -3.44 -3.76 0.58
N MET A 57 -2.88 -2.72 1.22
CA MET A 57 -2.27 -2.83 2.55
C MET A 57 -3.26 -3.21 3.63
N ILE A 58 -4.53 -2.79 3.50
CA ILE A 58 -5.62 -3.12 4.44
C ILE A 58 -6.41 -4.37 4.03
N GLY A 59 -5.94 -5.12 3.02
CA GLY A 59 -6.57 -6.35 2.55
C GLY A 59 -7.79 -6.15 1.64
N GLU A 60 -7.99 -4.93 1.14
CA GLU A 60 -9.11 -4.56 0.26
C GLU A 60 -8.64 -4.36 -1.19
N GLY A 61 -9.59 -4.38 -2.13
CA GLY A 61 -9.27 -4.24 -3.56
C GLY A 61 -8.50 -5.44 -4.10
N SER A 62 -7.61 -5.18 -5.06
CA SER A 62 -6.88 -6.22 -5.78
C SER A 62 -5.39 -5.92 -5.90
N ALA A 63 -4.58 -6.95 -6.09
CA ALA A 63 -3.16 -6.85 -6.37
C ALA A 63 -2.72 -7.92 -7.37
N TYR A 64 -1.73 -7.59 -8.19
CA TYR A 64 -1.05 -8.55 -9.05
C TYR A 64 0.01 -9.31 -8.25
N VAL A 65 0.00 -10.63 -8.38
CA VAL A 65 0.97 -11.58 -7.80
C VAL A 65 1.26 -12.63 -8.86
N ASP A 66 2.55 -12.90 -9.15
CA ASP A 66 2.98 -13.86 -10.17
C ASP A 66 2.33 -13.66 -11.55
N GLY A 67 2.03 -12.40 -11.91
CA GLY A 67 1.36 -12.04 -13.16
C GLY A 67 -0.16 -12.25 -13.19
N GLY A 68 -0.78 -12.72 -12.10
CA GLY A 68 -2.23 -12.86 -11.96
C GLY A 68 -2.82 -11.82 -11.00
N LEU A 69 -4.05 -11.38 -11.27
CA LEU A 69 -4.80 -10.47 -10.39
C LEU A 69 -5.54 -11.28 -9.32
N LEU A 70 -5.32 -10.95 -8.05
CA LEU A 70 -5.97 -11.58 -6.90
C LEU A 70 -6.60 -10.52 -5.99
N PRO A 71 -7.64 -10.88 -5.21
CA PRO A 71 -8.07 -10.09 -4.07
C PRO A 71 -6.89 -9.83 -3.12
N SER A 72 -6.76 -8.59 -2.64
CA SER A 72 -5.59 -8.19 -1.83
C SER A 72 -5.44 -9.01 -0.55
N ASN A 73 -6.53 -9.42 0.10
CA ASN A 73 -6.50 -10.28 1.27
C ASN A 73 -5.83 -11.63 0.97
N GLU A 74 -6.20 -12.27 -0.15
CA GLU A 74 -5.62 -13.54 -0.61
C GLU A 74 -4.15 -13.35 -1.01
N ALA A 75 -3.84 -12.24 -1.69
CA ALA A 75 -2.47 -11.89 -2.05
C ALA A 75 -1.58 -11.76 -0.80
N LEU A 76 -2.04 -11.07 0.25
CA LEU A 76 -1.31 -10.93 1.51
C LEU A 76 -1.15 -12.28 2.23
N GLU A 77 -2.24 -13.06 2.33
CA GLU A 77 -2.23 -14.37 3.00
C GLU A 77 -1.24 -15.35 2.36
N ARG A 78 -1.14 -15.34 1.03
CA ARG A 78 -0.20 -16.19 0.28
C ARG A 78 1.26 -16.02 0.67
N PHE A 79 1.64 -14.82 1.15
CA PHE A 79 3.00 -14.52 1.64
C PHE A 79 3.07 -14.42 3.17
N GLY A 80 2.05 -14.90 3.89
CA GLY A 80 2.00 -14.86 5.36
C GLY A 80 1.89 -13.44 5.94
N LEU A 81 1.48 -12.46 5.13
CA LEU A 81 1.29 -11.09 5.53
C LEU A 81 -0.13 -10.88 6.08
N LYS A 82 -0.28 -9.94 6.99
CA LYS A 82 -1.57 -9.57 7.57
C LYS A 82 -1.97 -8.16 7.14
N PRO A 83 -3.26 -7.93 6.83
CA PRO A 83 -3.77 -6.58 6.62
C PRO A 83 -3.45 -5.65 7.78
N ILE A 84 -3.04 -4.42 7.46
CA ILE A 84 -2.82 -3.40 8.49
C ILE A 84 -4.16 -2.85 8.96
N LYS A 85 -4.27 -2.54 10.26
CA LYS A 85 -5.41 -1.78 10.80
C LYS A 85 -5.04 -0.31 10.83
N LEU A 86 -5.77 0.52 10.09
CA LEU A 86 -5.56 1.96 10.12
C LEU A 86 -5.86 2.53 11.51
N LYS A 87 -5.07 3.52 11.92
CA LYS A 87 -5.23 4.25 13.17
C LYS A 87 -4.95 5.72 12.93
N ILE A 88 -5.40 6.56 13.86
CA ILE A 88 -5.02 7.96 13.89
C ILE A 88 -3.51 8.09 14.07
N ILE A 89 -2.95 9.22 13.60
CA ILE A 89 -1.57 9.58 13.92
C ILE A 89 -1.54 10.03 15.38
N GLU A 90 -0.83 9.28 16.22
CA GLU A 90 -0.55 9.63 17.62
C GLU A 90 0.75 10.44 17.65
N ARG A 91 0.76 11.58 18.36
CA ARG A 91 1.92 12.46 18.51
C ARG A 91 2.66 12.17 19.81
#